data_AF-A0A7S1T7U1-F1
#
_entry.id   AF-A0A7S1T7U1-F1
#
_cell.length_a   1.000
_cell.length_b   1.000
_cell.length_c   1.000
_cell.angle_alpha   90.00
_cell.angle_beta   90.00
_cell.angle_gamma   90.00
#
_symmetry.space_group_name_H-M   'P 1'
#
loop_
_entity.id
_entity.type
_entity.pdbx_description
1 polymer ?
#
loop_
_entity_poly.entity_id
_entity_poly.type
_entity_poly.pdbx_seq_one_letter_code
_entity_poly.pdbx_strand_id
1 'polypeptide(L)'
;GFLDAYDPKYTPNTTDLPGRRYCYERQPLVGGWNLTRFAEALSPLTGIDLAVDALNTYRDHYQEEYTLRMKSKLGFKRWREKDDPLLLEEILANLQQDSID
;
A
#
# COMPACT_ATOMS: atom_id res chain seq x y z
N GLY A 1 -12.71 -0.09 -9.21
CA GLY A 1 -12.13 -0.26 -10.55
C GLY A 1 -10.87 -1.07 -10.40
N PHE A 2 -10.61 -1.97 -11.33
CA PHE A 2 -9.29 -2.54 -11.52
C PHE A 2 -8.46 -1.57 -12.37
N LEU A 3 -7.14 -1.68 -12.27
CA LEU A 3 -6.26 -1.01 -13.23
C LEU A 3 -6.37 -1.77 -14.55
N ASP A 4 -6.52 -1.04 -15.65
CA ASP A 4 -6.22 -1.57 -16.98
C ASP A 4 -4.71 -1.33 -17.21
N ALA A 5 -4.31 -0.15 -17.68
CA ALA A 5 -2.91 0.28 -17.61
C ALA A 5 -2.50 0.61 -16.16
N TYR A 6 -1.24 0.34 -15.82
CA TYR A 6 -0.69 0.70 -14.51
C TYR A 6 -0.60 2.23 -14.33
N ASP A 7 -1.55 2.79 -13.58
CA ASP A 7 -1.52 4.18 -13.11
C ASP A 7 -1.65 4.22 -11.58
N PRO A 8 -0.55 4.52 -10.84
CA PRO A 8 -0.58 4.70 -9.39
C PRO A 8 -1.61 5.74 -8.91
N LYS A 9 -1.93 6.74 -9.75
CA LYS A 9 -2.84 7.83 -9.41
C LYS A 9 -4.28 7.57 -9.85
N TYR A 10 -4.56 6.39 -10.40
CA TYR A 10 -5.91 6.01 -10.81
C TYR A 10 -6.86 5.99 -9.61
N THR A 11 -8.04 6.60 -9.77
CA THR A 11 -9.15 6.46 -8.85
C THR A 11 -10.41 6.16 -9.67
N PRO A 12 -11.18 5.10 -9.33
CA PRO A 12 -12.44 4.82 -10.01
C PRO A 12 -13.57 5.77 -9.57
N ASN A 13 -13.35 6.53 -8.49
CA ASN A 13 -14.36 7.45 -7.96
C ASN A 13 -14.19 8.84 -8.59
N THR A 14 -15.12 9.22 -9.46
CA THR A 14 -15.12 10.54 -10.12
C THR A 14 -15.26 11.71 -9.14
N THR A 15 -15.90 11.50 -7.99
CA THR A 15 -16.05 12.53 -6.94
C THR A 15 -14.81 12.72 -6.08
N ASP A 16 -13.83 11.83 -6.18
CA ASP A 16 -12.55 11.95 -5.49
C ASP A 16 -11.63 12.98 -6.16
N LEU A 17 -11.98 13.45 -7.36
CA LEU A 17 -11.25 14.51 -8.05
C LEU A 17 -11.61 15.90 -7.48
N PRO A 18 -10.63 16.82 -7.41
CA PRO A 18 -9.23 16.70 -7.83
C PRO A 18 -8.31 16.08 -6.77
N GLY A 19 -8.81 15.85 -5.55
CA GLY A 19 -7.99 15.50 -4.37
C GLY A 19 -7.31 14.14 -4.45
N ARG A 20 -7.90 13.19 -5.18
CA ARG A 20 -7.44 11.80 -5.35
C ARG A 20 -7.10 11.17 -4.00
N ARG A 21 -7.96 11.34 -3.00
CA ARG A 21 -7.73 10.80 -1.65
C ARG A 21 -7.64 9.28 -1.68
N TYR A 22 -8.44 8.64 -2.54
CA TYR A 22 -8.60 7.19 -2.61
C TYR A 22 -7.99 6.57 -3.88
N CYS A 23 -7.07 7.27 -4.55
CA CYS A 23 -6.34 6.69 -5.67
C CYS A 23 -5.48 5.49 -5.23
N TYR A 24 -5.17 4.63 -6.19
CA TYR A 24 -4.53 3.34 -5.97
C TYR A 24 -3.32 3.41 -5.03
N GLU A 25 -2.36 4.30 -5.29
CA GLU A 25 -1.13 4.45 -4.48
C GLU A 25 -1.39 4.90 -3.03
N ARG A 26 -2.52 5.58 -2.76
CA ARG A 26 -2.82 6.14 -1.43
C ARG A 26 -3.61 5.20 -0.54
N GLN A 27 -4.14 4.10 -1.09
CA GLN A 27 -4.94 3.15 -0.32
C GLN A 27 -4.22 2.61 0.93
N PRO A 28 -2.91 2.29 0.91
CA PRO A 28 -2.20 1.85 2.11
C PRO A 28 -2.16 2.93 3.21
N LEU A 29 -1.95 4.19 2.82
CA LEU A 29 -1.95 5.32 3.75
C LEU A 29 -3.35 5.55 4.34
N VAL A 30 -4.39 5.50 3.50
CA VAL A 30 -5.79 5.62 3.93
C VAL A 30 -6.18 4.46 4.87
N GLY A 31 -5.73 3.25 4.57
CA GLY A 31 -5.94 2.07 5.43
C GLY A 31 -5.35 2.29 6.82
N GLY A 32 -4.11 2.76 6.90
CA GLY A 32 -3.47 3.10 8.18
C GLY A 32 -4.22 4.20 8.93
N TRP A 33 -4.65 5.26 8.25
CA TRP A 33 -5.44 6.34 8.86
C TRP A 33 -6.79 5.84 9.42
N ASN A 34 -7.49 4.97 8.68
CA ASN A 34 -8.74 4.36 9.13
C ASN A 34 -8.52 3.50 10.38
N LEU A 35 -7.44 2.70 10.40
CA LEU A 35 -7.07 1.91 11.57
C LEU A 35 -6.75 2.81 12.77
N THR A 36 -6.09 3.94 12.57
CA THR A 36 -5.85 4.91 13.65
C THR A 36 -7.17 5.40 14.26
N ARG A 37 -8.14 5.79 13.43
CA ARG A 37 -9.47 6.20 13.94
C ARG A 37 -10.17 5.09 14.71
N PHE A 38 -10.05 3.85 14.24
CA PHE A 38 -10.61 2.68 14.92
C PHE A 38 -9.95 2.41 16.27
N ALA A 39 -8.61 2.46 16.32
CA ALA A 39 -7.84 2.29 17.55
C ALA A 39 -8.13 3.39 18.59
N GLU A 40 -8.29 4.65 18.16
CA GLU A 40 -8.72 5.74 19.05
C GLU A 40 -10.06 5.42 19.71
N ALA A 41 -11.04 4.92 18.95
CA ALA A 41 -12.36 4.57 19.46
C ALA A 41 -12.32 3.38 20.44
N LEU A 42 -11.36 2.46 20.29
CA LEU A 42 -11.16 1.31 21.18
C LEU A 42 -10.28 1.62 22.40
N SER A 43 -9.50 2.70 22.37
CA SER A 43 -8.53 3.03 23.42
C SER A 43 -9.12 3.11 24.84
N PRO A 44 -10.39 3.52 25.09
CA PRO A 44 -10.98 3.48 26.42
C PRO A 44 -11.17 2.06 26.97
N LEU A 45 -11.24 1.05 26.10
CA LEU A 45 -11.43 -0.36 26.45
C LEU A 45 -10.10 -1.13 26.50
N THR A 46 -9.18 -0.82 25.58
CA THR A 46 -7.90 -1.55 25.43
C THR A 46 -6.74 -0.94 26.19
N GLY A 47 -6.85 0.34 26.56
CA GLY A 47 -5.71 1.18 26.93
C GLY A 47 -5.01 1.75 25.69
N ILE A 48 -4.43 2.95 25.85
CA ILE A 48 -3.77 3.70 24.77
C ILE A 48 -2.52 2.97 24.28
N ASP A 49 -1.68 2.47 25.20
CA ASP A 49 -0.41 1.83 24.84
C ASP A 49 -0.61 0.61 23.94
N LEU A 50 -1.56 -0.26 24.31
CA LEU A 50 -1.89 -1.44 23.50
C LEU A 50 -2.42 -1.07 22.11
N ALA A 51 -3.24 -0.02 22.02
CA ALA A 51 -3.78 0.45 20.74
C ALA A 51 -2.67 1.03 19.85
N VAL A 52 -1.73 1.78 20.42
CA VAL A 52 -0.57 2.34 19.72
C VAL A 52 0.38 1.24 19.25
N ASP A 53 0.70 0.28 20.12
CA ASP A 53 1.56 -0.86 19.78
C ASP A 53 0.98 -1.66 18.62
N ALA A 54 -0.33 -1.94 18.64
CA ALA A 54 -1.00 -2.62 17.53
C ALA A 54 -0.98 -1.80 16.22
N LEU A 55 -1.12 -0.47 16.28
CA LEU A 55 -1.05 0.37 15.08
C LEU A 55 0.37 0.42 14.48
N ASN A 56 1.40 0.37 15.32
CA ASN A 56 2.78 0.45 14.88
C ASN A 56 3.20 -0.74 13.99
N THR A 57 2.51 -1.88 14.09
CA THR A 57 2.80 -3.05 13.26
C THR A 57 2.24 -2.95 11.84
N TYR A 58 1.27 -2.06 11.58
CA TYR A 58 0.55 -2.00 10.31
C TYR A 58 1.48 -1.79 9.11
N ARG A 59 2.41 -0.83 9.22
CA ARG A 59 3.29 -0.46 8.11
C ARG A 59 4.20 -1.63 7.73
N ASP A 60 4.76 -2.29 8.74
CA ASP A 60 5.72 -3.36 8.53
C ASP A 60 5.01 -4.60 7.97
N HIS A 61 3.84 -4.95 8.49
CA HIS A 61 3.00 -6.01 7.92
C HIS A 61 2.56 -5.73 6.48
N TYR A 62 2.14 -4.50 6.18
CA TYR A 62 1.80 -4.12 4.81
C TYR A 62 3.01 -4.29 3.87
N GLN A 63 4.19 -3.82 4.28
CA GLN A 63 5.40 -3.90 3.46
C GLN A 63 5.85 -5.36 3.24
N GLU A 64 5.78 -6.19 4.28
CA GLU A 64 6.09 -7.62 4.20
C GLU A 64 5.16 -8.34 3.21
N GLU A 65 3.85 -8.14 3.36
CA GLU A 65 2.84 -8.75 2.49
C GLU A 65 2.93 -8.25 1.04
N TYR A 66 3.16 -6.94 0.85
CA TYR A 66 3.35 -6.37 -0.48
C TYR A 66 4.58 -6.98 -1.17
N THR A 67 5.71 -7.01 -0.46
CA THR A 67 6.96 -7.62 -0.95
C THR A 67 6.76 -9.09 -1.30
N LEU A 68 6.11 -9.86 -0.43
CA LEU A 68 5.83 -11.28 -0.66
C LEU A 68 5.01 -11.50 -1.94
N ARG A 69 3.97 -10.69 -2.15
CA ARG A 69 3.11 -10.77 -3.33
C ARG A 69 3.84 -10.36 -4.60
N MET A 70 4.62 -9.28 -4.57
CA MET A 70 5.39 -8.82 -5.74
C MET A 70 6.51 -9.79 -6.10
N LYS A 71 7.23 -10.33 -5.11
CA LYS A 71 8.19 -11.42 -5.28
C LYS A 71 7.55 -12.61 -5.99
N SER A 72 6.35 -13.02 -5.56
CA SER A 72 5.62 -14.12 -6.19
C SER A 72 5.21 -13.79 -7.63
N LYS A 73 4.73 -12.56 -7.89
CA LYS A 73 4.33 -12.10 -9.24
C LYS A 73 5.49 -12.10 -10.23
N LEU A 74 6.70 -11.76 -9.77
CA LEU A 74 7.92 -11.74 -10.57
C LEU A 74 8.63 -13.11 -10.67
N GLY A 75 8.13 -14.14 -9.96
CA GLY A 75 8.71 -15.49 -9.98
C GLY A 75 10.05 -15.61 -9.24
N PHE A 76 10.37 -14.68 -8.33
CA PHE A 76 11.62 -14.72 -7.59
C PHE A 76 11.61 -15.82 -6.52
N LYS A 77 12.58 -16.74 -6.61
CA LYS A 77 12.76 -17.80 -5.60
C LYS A 77 13.34 -17.26 -4.29
N ARG A 78 14.19 -16.24 -4.38
CA ARG A 78 14.81 -15.53 -3.25
C ARG A 78 14.63 -14.03 -3.45
N TRP A 79 14.47 -13.30 -2.36
CA TRP A 79 14.45 -11.84 -2.33
C TRP A 79 15.79 -11.32 -1.78
N ARG A 80 16.40 -10.37 -2.48
CA ARG A 80 17.63 -9.66 -2.12
C ARG A 80 17.23 -8.27 -1.65
N GLU A 81 17.22 -8.07 -0.34
CA GLU A 81 16.72 -6.84 0.31
C GLU A 81 17.33 -5.53 -0.18
N LYS A 82 18.51 -5.57 -0.81
CA LYS A 82 19.18 -4.38 -1.35
C LYS A 82 18.86 -4.08 -2.81
N ASP A 83 18.70 -5.09 -3.64
CA ASP A 83 18.67 -4.94 -5.10
C ASP A 83 17.26 -5.10 -5.67
N ASP A 84 16.50 -6.07 -5.16
CA ASP A 84 15.20 -6.43 -5.74
C ASP A 84 14.11 -5.35 -5.51
N PRO A 85 14.10 -4.57 -4.41
CA PRO A 85 13.20 -3.42 -4.28
C PRO A 85 13.43 -2.37 -5.38
N LEU A 86 14.70 -2.06 -5.70
CA LEU A 86 15.04 -1.08 -6.75
C LEU A 86 14.58 -1.57 -8.13
N LEU A 87 14.82 -2.86 -8.43
CA LEU A 87 14.33 -3.48 -9.65
C LEU A 87 12.79 -3.44 -9.75
N LEU A 88 12.10 -3.67 -8.64
CA LEU A 88 10.64 -3.57 -8.60
C LEU A 88 10.16 -2.14 -8.89
N GLU A 89 10.79 -1.14 -8.29
CA GLU A 89 10.51 0.27 -8.57
C GLU A 89 10.71 0.61 -10.04
N GLU A 90 11.82 0.16 -10.65
CA GLU A 90 12.10 0.35 -12.08
C GLU A 90 11.05 -0.32 -12.98
N ILE A 91 10.64 -1.55 -12.66
CA ILE A 91 9.59 -2.25 -13.40
C ILE A 91 8.29 -1.45 -13.35
N LEU A 92 7.83 -1.05 -12.16
CA LEU A 92 6.59 -0.30 -12.00
C LEU A 92 6.66 1.07 -12.68
N ALA A 93 7.81 1.74 -12.65
CA ALA A 93 8.03 3.00 -13.36
C ALA A 93 7.91 2.83 -14.88
N ASN A 94 8.48 1.75 -15.44
CA ASN A 94 8.36 1.44 -16.86
C ASN A 94 6.92 1.11 -17.26
N LEU A 95 6.19 0.32 -16.46
CA LEU A 95 4.77 0.04 -16.70
C LEU A 95 3.93 1.32 -16.72
N GLN A 96 4.23 2.25 -15.81
CA GLN A 96 3.55 3.54 -15.76
C GLN A 96 3.87 4.40 -16.98
N GLN A 97 5.15 4.49 -17.35
CA GLN A 97 5.61 5.31 -18.47
C GLN A 97 4.98 4.87 -19.78
N ASP A 98 4.93 3.55 -20.01
CA ASP A 98 4.47 2.99 -21.27
C ASP A 98 2.97 2.60 -21.25
N SER A 99 2.27 2.90 -20.14
CA SER A 99 0.83 2.60 -19.95
C SER A 99 0.49 1.13 -20.20
N ILE A 100 1.27 0.24 -19.60
CA ILE A 100 1.17 -1.21 -19.78
C ILE A 100 0.19 -1.82 -18.77
N ASP A 101 -0.59 -2.80 -19.22
CA ASP A 101 -1.41 -3.71 -18.41
C ASP A 101 -0.57 -4.80 -17.72
#